data_AF-A0A5C5SSH0-F1
#
_entry.id   AF-A0A5C5SSH0-F1
#
_cell.length_a   1.000
_cell.length_b   1.000
_cell.length_c   1.000
_cell.angle_alpha   90.00
_cell.angle_beta   90.00
_cell.angle_gamma   90.00
#
_symmetry.space_group_name_H-M   'P 1'
#
loop_
_entity.id
_entity.type
_entity.pdbx_description
1 polymer ?
#
loop_
_entity_poly.entity_id
_entity_poly.type
_entity_poly.pdbx_seq_one_letter_code
_entity_poly.pdbx_strand_id
1 'polypeptide(L)'
;MANGSLNFNFQIDQSIIQNFTDSKMRDAREKAVEAAGMVWADETKEIVREDDHIDTGLFVNSIGYITRIGTVQATEADVVNEIASNRDTTTLKIGSAVAYAAPLEKKYNIMARGLDRAQTRMNQVAEHQLKSRLGL
;
A
#
# COMPACT_ATOMS: atom_id res chain seq x y z
N MET A 1 9.95 -5.12 -17.90
CA MET A 1 9.21 -4.36 -16.87
C MET A 1 8.87 -5.34 -15.76
N ALA A 2 9.46 -5.20 -14.57
CA ALA A 2 9.19 -6.09 -13.45
C ALA A 2 8.08 -5.47 -12.60
N ASN A 3 6.84 -5.87 -12.86
CA ASN A 3 5.69 -5.50 -12.06
C ASN A 3 5.65 -6.41 -10.83
N GLY A 4 6.25 -5.99 -9.73
CA GLY A 4 6.01 -6.60 -8.43
C GLY A 4 4.59 -6.23 -7.98
N SER A 5 3.58 -7.01 -8.38
CA SER A 5 2.22 -6.86 -7.88
C SER A 5 2.11 -7.58 -6.54
N LEU A 6 1.98 -6.82 -5.45
CA LEU A 6 1.60 -7.35 -4.15
C LEU A 6 0.06 -7.47 -4.11
N ASN A 7 -0.45 -8.68 -3.89
CA ASN A 7 -1.88 -8.94 -3.77
C ASN A 7 -2.24 -9.18 -2.30
N PHE A 8 -3.14 -8.36 -1.77
CA PHE A 8 -3.63 -8.46 -0.40
C PHE A 8 -5.01 -9.11 -0.39
N ASN A 9 -5.17 -10.17 0.42
CA ASN A 9 -6.46 -10.83 0.61
C ASN A 9 -6.95 -10.56 2.03
N PHE A 10 -7.93 -9.68 2.18
CA PHE A 10 -8.58 -9.41 3.46
C PHE A 10 -9.80 -10.33 3.59
N GLN A 11 -9.80 -11.19 4.61
CA GLN A 11 -10.96 -12.01 4.93
C GLN A 11 -11.96 -11.20 5.75
N ILE A 12 -13.13 -10.92 5.16
CA ILE A 12 -14.24 -10.23 5.82
C ILE A 12 -15.28 -11.28 6.21
N ASP A 13 -15.81 -11.17 7.43
CA ASP A 13 -16.92 -12.02 7.90
C ASP A 13 -18.15 -11.85 6.99
N GLN A 14 -18.66 -12.95 6.43
CA GLN A 14 -19.81 -12.93 5.52
C GLN A 14 -21.09 -12.37 6.15
N SER A 15 -21.24 -12.48 7.48
CA SER A 15 -22.41 -11.95 8.20
C SER A 15 -22.51 -10.42 8.13
N ILE A 16 -21.39 -9.74 7.95
CA ILE A 16 -21.31 -8.30 7.76
C ILE A 16 -21.79 -7.91 6.35
N ILE A 17 -21.52 -8.74 5.34
CA ILE A 17 -21.74 -8.43 3.92
C ILE A 17 -23.23 -8.39 3.56
N GLN A 18 -24.08 -9.18 4.23
CA GLN A 18 -25.49 -9.36 3.85
C GLN A 18 -26.38 -8.13 4.10
N ASN A 19 -25.95 -7.19 4.95
CA ASN A 19 -26.78 -6.05 5.37
C ASN A 19 -26.43 -4.73 4.67
N PHE A 20 -25.44 -4.71 3.78
CA PHE A 20 -24.96 -3.48 3.13
C PHE A 20 -25.14 -3.52 1.61
N THR A 21 -25.31 -2.34 1.02
CA THR A 21 -25.38 -2.20 -0.44
C THR A 21 -24.02 -2.46 -1.09
N ASP A 22 -24.02 -3.00 -2.31
CA ASP A 22 -22.80 -3.25 -3.09
C ASP A 22 -21.91 -2.00 -3.20
N SER A 23 -22.51 -0.82 -3.32
CA SER A 23 -21.78 0.47 -3.35
C SER A 23 -21.08 0.79 -2.04
N LYS A 24 -21.75 0.58 -0.90
CA LYS A 24 -21.18 0.85 0.43
C LYS A 24 -20.09 -0.16 0.77
N MET A 25 -20.27 -1.42 0.40
CA MET A 25 -19.23 -2.46 0.53
C MET A 25 -18.01 -2.13 -0.31
N ARG A 26 -18.22 -1.67 -1.55
CA ARG A 26 -17.13 -1.25 -2.44
C ARG A 26 -16.33 -0.08 -1.87
N ASP A 27 -17.00 0.99 -1.43
CA ASP A 27 -16.34 2.14 -0.81
C ASP A 27 -15.55 1.73 0.45
N ALA A 28 -16.14 0.89 1.31
CA ALA A 28 -15.48 0.39 2.50
C ALA A 28 -14.20 -0.39 2.16
N ARG A 29 -14.25 -1.27 1.15
CA ARG A 29 -13.06 -2.02 0.70
C ARG A 29 -11.99 -1.11 0.10
N GLU A 30 -12.37 -0.16 -0.74
CA GLU A 30 -11.45 0.81 -1.34
C GLU A 30 -10.71 1.61 -0.26
N LYS A 31 -11.43 2.11 0.75
CA LYS A 31 -10.83 2.83 1.88
C LYS A 31 -9.96 1.95 2.77
N ALA A 32 -10.34 0.69 2.95
CA ALA A 32 -9.56 -0.27 3.72
C ALA A 32 -8.22 -0.60 3.05
N VAL A 33 -8.21 -0.89 1.75
CA VAL A 33 -6.97 -1.18 1.02
C VAL A 33 -6.11 0.06 0.87
N GLU A 34 -6.71 1.24 0.67
CA GLU A 34 -5.98 2.52 0.61
C GLU A 34 -5.24 2.78 1.91
N ALA A 35 -5.94 2.67 3.05
CA ALA A 35 -5.34 2.89 4.35
C ALA A 35 -4.28 1.85 4.71
N ALA A 36 -4.49 0.58 4.36
CA ALA A 36 -3.47 -0.46 4.49
C ALA A 36 -2.24 -0.15 3.62
N GLY A 37 -2.46 0.29 2.38
CA GLY A 37 -1.39 0.69 1.46
C GLY A 37 -0.56 1.85 1.99
N MET A 38 -1.18 2.83 2.65
CA MET A 38 -0.45 3.93 3.31
C MET A 38 0.44 3.42 4.43
N VAL A 39 -0.06 2.52 5.29
CA VAL A 39 0.75 1.90 6.36
C VAL A 39 1.94 1.15 5.78
N TRP A 40 1.72 0.35 4.74
CA TRP A 40 2.81 -0.34 4.03
C TRP A 40 3.84 0.65 3.49
N ALA A 41 3.40 1.71 2.84
CA ALA A 41 4.28 2.71 2.25
C ALA A 41 5.12 3.43 3.32
N ASP A 42 4.53 3.74 4.47
CA ASP A 42 5.22 4.37 5.60
C ASP A 42 6.33 3.46 6.16
N GLU A 43 5.99 2.22 6.50
CA GLU A 43 6.96 1.25 7.04
C GLU A 43 8.07 0.94 6.02
N THR A 44 7.72 0.86 4.73
CA THR A 44 8.70 0.65 3.67
C THR A 44 9.65 1.84 3.55
N LYS A 45 9.14 3.08 3.62
CA LYS A 45 9.97 4.29 3.64
C LYS A 45 10.86 4.35 4.87
N GLU A 46 10.38 3.92 6.03
CA GLU A 46 11.19 3.83 7.24
C GLU A 46 12.33 2.83 7.08
N ILE A 47 12.06 1.63 6.56
CA ILE A 47 13.11 0.62 6.31
C ILE A 47 14.20 1.19 5.42
N VAL A 48 13.86 1.85 4.32
CA VAL A 48 14.86 2.46 3.42
C VAL A 48 15.68 3.54 4.11
N ARG A 49 15.12 4.22 5.11
CA ARG A 49 15.81 5.27 5.89
C ARG A 49 16.67 4.69 7.02
N GLU A 50 16.30 3.54 7.58
CA GLU A 50 17.10 2.78 8.54
C GLU A 50 18.30 2.12 7.85
N ASP A 51 18.05 1.61 6.64
CA ASP A 51 19.03 1.07 5.71
C ASP A 51 19.82 2.25 5.08
N ASP A 52 20.78 2.81 5.81
CA ASP A 52 21.65 3.98 5.47
C ASP A 52 22.51 3.83 4.18
N HIS A 53 22.14 2.91 3.29
CA HIS A 53 22.80 2.60 2.03
C HIS A 53 21.97 2.96 0.79
N ILE A 54 20.76 3.51 0.94
CA ILE A 54 19.90 3.93 -0.19
C ILE A 54 19.64 5.44 -0.10
N ASP A 55 20.63 6.22 -0.52
CA ASP A 55 20.65 7.68 -0.42
C ASP A 55 19.97 8.37 -1.62
N THR A 56 18.75 7.96 -1.94
CA THR A 56 17.96 8.68 -2.95
C THR A 56 16.61 9.06 -2.39
N GLY A 57 16.50 10.31 -1.96
CA GLY A 57 15.22 10.92 -1.58
C GLY A 57 14.14 10.68 -2.64
N LEU A 58 14.51 10.63 -3.93
CA LEU A 58 13.60 10.25 -5.02
C LEU A 58 12.91 8.90 -4.78
N PHE A 59 13.68 7.85 -4.47
CA PHE A 59 13.12 6.52 -4.28
C PHE A 59 12.21 6.48 -3.06
N VAL A 60 12.69 6.93 -1.91
CA VAL A 60 11.89 7.00 -0.67
C VAL A 60 10.60 7.78 -0.91
N ASN A 61 10.70 8.95 -1.55
CA ASN A 61 9.56 9.81 -1.79
C ASN A 61 8.56 9.27 -2.81
N SER A 62 8.93 8.25 -3.58
CA SER A 62 8.09 7.65 -4.61
C SER A 62 7.35 6.38 -4.17
N ILE A 63 7.65 5.84 -2.97
CA ILE A 63 7.06 4.59 -2.49
C ILE A 63 5.59 4.82 -2.13
N GLY A 64 4.68 4.32 -2.96
CA GLY A 64 3.23 4.26 -2.73
C GLY A 64 2.47 5.60 -2.75
N TYR A 65 3.10 6.70 -2.34
CA TYR A 65 2.59 8.07 -2.45
C TYR A 65 3.72 9.08 -2.28
N ILE A 66 3.54 10.29 -2.81
CA ILE A 66 4.57 11.33 -2.76
C ILE A 66 4.79 11.82 -1.32
N THR A 67 6.05 11.80 -0.88
CA THR A 67 6.51 12.53 0.32
C THR A 67 7.57 13.57 -0.03
N ARG A 68 7.88 14.45 0.93
CA ARG A 68 8.90 15.49 0.79
C ARG A 68 10.02 15.31 1.82
N ILE A 69 10.71 14.18 1.74
CA ILE A 69 11.85 13.86 2.59
C ILE A 69 13.13 14.25 1.86
N GLY A 70 13.96 15.10 2.47
CA GLY A 70 15.21 15.56 1.87
C GLY A 70 15.01 16.54 0.70
N THR A 71 16.00 16.60 -0.20
CA THR A 71 16.07 17.60 -1.27
C THR A 71 15.52 17.12 -2.61
N VAL A 72 15.59 15.81 -2.89
CA VAL A 72 15.14 15.24 -4.16
C VAL A 72 13.68 14.80 -4.04
N GLN A 73 12.80 15.44 -4.80
CA GLN A 73 11.36 15.18 -4.79
C GLN A 73 10.97 14.19 -5.89
N ALA A 74 10.03 13.31 -5.57
CA ALA A 74 9.34 12.46 -6.53
C ALA A 74 8.18 13.22 -7.19
N THR A 75 7.80 12.78 -8.38
CA THR A 75 6.60 13.21 -9.10
C THR A 75 5.55 12.12 -9.09
N GLU A 76 4.34 12.43 -9.53
CA GLU A 76 3.25 11.44 -9.63
C GLU A 76 3.61 10.29 -10.59
N ALA A 77 4.45 10.56 -11.60
CA ALA A 77 4.92 9.53 -12.53
C ALA A 77 5.89 8.53 -11.88
N ASP A 78 6.49 8.88 -10.75
CA ASP A 78 7.42 8.02 -10.01
C ASP A 78 6.69 7.10 -9.02
N VAL A 79 5.40 7.32 -8.77
CA VAL A 79 4.60 6.58 -7.81
C VAL A 79 3.78 5.51 -8.52
N VAL A 80 3.75 4.29 -7.95
CA VAL A 80 2.75 3.28 -8.31
C VAL A 80 1.68 3.26 -7.22
N ASN A 81 0.47 3.67 -7.57
CA ASN A 81 -0.70 3.59 -6.70
C ASN A 81 -1.98 3.50 -7.57
N GLU A 82 -2.42 2.28 -7.84
CA GLU A 82 -3.56 2.00 -8.69
C GLU A 82 -4.55 1.10 -7.94
N ILE A 83 -5.76 1.60 -7.71
CA ILE A 83 -6.86 0.82 -7.12
C ILE A 83 -7.76 0.29 -8.24
N ALA A 84 -7.98 -1.02 -8.23
CA ALA A 84 -8.95 -1.69 -9.08
C ALA A 84 -9.97 -2.42 -8.20
N SER A 85 -11.26 -2.24 -8.49
CA SER A 85 -12.34 -2.79 -7.67
C SER A 85 -13.39 -3.43 -8.56
N ASN A 86 -13.73 -4.69 -8.28
CA ASN A 86 -14.85 -5.38 -8.88
C ASN A 86 -15.91 -5.69 -7.79
N ARG A 87 -16.91 -6.52 -8.12
CA ARG A 87 -18.03 -6.81 -7.20
C ARG A 87 -17.55 -7.35 -5.85
N ASP A 88 -16.57 -8.25 -5.87
CA ASP A 88 -16.20 -9.06 -4.71
C ASP A 88 -14.81 -8.72 -4.17
N THR A 89 -13.95 -8.12 -4.98
CA THR A 89 -12.54 -7.90 -4.67
C THR A 89 -12.10 -6.48 -4.99
N THR A 90 -11.22 -5.95 -4.15
CA THR A 90 -10.54 -4.68 -4.37
C THR A 90 -9.04 -4.93 -4.24
N THR A 91 -8.30 -4.54 -5.26
CA THR A 91 -6.85 -4.72 -5.36
C THR A 91 -6.19 -3.35 -5.42
N LEU A 92 -5.17 -3.16 -4.59
CA LEU A 92 -4.30 -2.01 -4.64
C LEU A 92 -2.94 -2.46 -5.17
N LYS A 93 -2.54 -1.93 -6.32
CA LYS A 93 -1.18 -2.05 -6.84
C LYS A 93 -0.40 -0.84 -6.36
N ILE A 94 0.58 -1.08 -5.49
CA ILE A 94 1.34 -0.04 -4.80
C ILE A 94 2.84 -0.28 -4.92
N GLY A 95 3.65 0.78 -5.03
CA GLY A 95 5.08 0.68 -5.22
C GLY A 95 5.74 1.97 -5.68
N SER A 96 6.91 1.83 -6.32
CA SER A 96 7.67 2.92 -6.94
C SER A 96 7.93 2.58 -8.42
N ALA A 97 7.74 3.56 -9.29
CA ALA A 97 8.01 3.49 -10.73
C ALA A 97 9.42 3.98 -11.09
N VAL A 98 10.23 4.37 -10.10
CA VAL A 98 11.61 4.81 -10.30
C VAL A 98 12.41 3.68 -10.96
N ALA A 99 13.22 4.01 -11.98
CA ALA A 99 13.88 3.03 -12.84
C ALA A 99 14.73 1.98 -12.09
N TYR A 100 15.35 2.38 -10.98
CA TYR A 100 16.20 1.53 -10.16
C TYR A 100 15.46 0.86 -8.99
N ALA A 101 14.14 1.04 -8.84
CA ALA A 101 13.34 0.38 -7.80
C ALA A 101 13.40 -1.15 -7.90
N ALA A 102 13.26 -1.71 -9.10
CA ALA A 102 13.28 -3.16 -9.29
C ALA A 102 14.67 -3.79 -8.99
N PRO A 103 15.80 -3.22 -9.43
CA PRO A 103 17.13 -3.65 -8.98
C PRO A 103 17.33 -3.58 -7.47
N LEU A 104 16.85 -2.51 -6.81
CA LEU A 104 16.94 -2.38 -5.35
C LEU A 104 16.12 -3.46 -4.65
N GLU A 105 14.91 -3.73 -5.13
CA GLU A 105 14.06 -4.76 -4.56
C GLU A 105 14.71 -6.15 -4.63
N LYS A 106 15.27 -6.52 -5.79
CA LYS A 106 15.98 -7.80 -5.95
C LYS A 106 17.18 -7.97 -5.01
N LYS A 107 17.80 -6.86 -4.60
CA LYS A 107 19.03 -6.89 -3.79
C LYS A 107 18.72 -6.82 -2.29
N TYR A 108 17.71 -6.06 -1.91
CA TYR A 108 17.48 -5.67 -0.51
C TYR A 108 16.09 -6.08 0.02
N ASN A 109 15.21 -6.61 -0.84
CA ASN A 109 13.86 -7.05 -0.51
C ASN A 109 13.06 -6.00 0.29
N ILE A 110 13.15 -4.74 -0.12
CA ILE A 110 12.67 -3.58 0.64
C ILE A 110 11.15 -3.62 0.77
N MET A 111 10.45 -3.82 -0.34
CA MET A 111 9.00 -3.89 -0.42
C MET A 111 8.47 -5.13 0.31
N ALA A 112 9.15 -6.27 0.19
CA ALA A 112 8.81 -7.49 0.92
C ALA A 112 9.02 -7.32 2.45
N ARG A 113 10.14 -6.72 2.88
CA ARG A 113 10.37 -6.42 4.30
C ARG A 113 9.36 -5.41 4.84
N GLY A 114 9.00 -4.40 4.04
CA GLY A 114 7.94 -3.45 4.36
C GLY A 114 6.60 -4.14 4.55
N LEU A 115 6.29 -5.14 3.72
CA LEU A 115 5.11 -5.98 3.87
C LEU A 115 5.14 -6.76 5.20
N ASP A 116 6.23 -7.46 5.48
CA ASP A 116 6.37 -8.28 6.69
C ASP A 116 6.25 -7.42 7.96
N ARG A 117 6.87 -6.23 7.98
CA ARG A 117 6.81 -5.29 9.12
C ARG A 117 5.43 -4.66 9.27
N ALA A 118 4.79 -4.28 8.16
CA ALA A 118 3.52 -3.57 8.17
C ALA A 118 2.30 -4.48 8.39
N GLN A 119 2.41 -5.79 8.14
CA GLN A 119 1.27 -6.71 8.00
C GLN A 119 0.25 -6.59 9.13
N THR A 120 0.70 -6.62 10.39
CA THR A 120 -0.19 -6.54 11.56
C THR A 120 -0.97 -5.22 11.58
N ARG A 121 -0.27 -4.10 11.35
CA ARG A 121 -0.87 -2.76 11.39
C ARG A 121 -1.78 -2.50 10.18
N MET A 122 -1.41 -3.03 9.00
CA MET A 122 -2.26 -3.01 7.80
C MET A 122 -3.60 -3.68 8.06
N ASN A 123 -3.59 -4.88 8.65
CA ASN A 123 -4.82 -5.61 8.97
C ASN A 123 -5.70 -4.84 9.96
N GLN A 124 -5.10 -4.28 11.02
CA GLN A 124 -5.83 -3.49 12.02
C GLN A 124 -6.48 -2.24 11.41
N VAL A 125 -5.73 -1.48 10.60
CA VAL A 125 -6.23 -0.26 9.98
C VAL A 125 -7.28 -0.58 8.91
N ALA A 126 -7.08 -1.63 8.10
CA ALA A 126 -8.06 -2.09 7.14
C ALA A 126 -9.38 -2.49 7.82
N GLU A 127 -9.31 -3.30 8.88
CA GLU A 127 -10.47 -3.73 9.66
C GLU A 127 -11.19 -2.52 10.28
N HIS A 128 -10.44 -1.58 10.85
CA HIS A 128 -11.01 -0.35 11.40
C HIS A 128 -11.72 0.48 10.34
N GLN A 129 -11.13 0.66 9.16
CA GLN A 129 -11.77 1.38 8.05
C GLN A 129 -13.03 0.67 7.56
N LEU A 130 -13.00 -0.66 7.45
CA LEU A 130 -14.19 -1.45 7.11
C LEU A 130 -15.32 -1.22 8.13
N LYS A 131 -15.03 -1.42 9.42
CA LYS A 131 -16.05 -1.25 10.48
C LYS A 131 -16.59 0.18 10.51
N SER A 132 -15.71 1.18 10.47
CA SER A 132 -16.10 2.58 10.48
C SER A 132 -16.99 2.96 9.28
N ARG A 133 -16.66 2.50 8.07
CA ARG A 133 -17.44 2.80 6.86
C ARG A 133 -18.77 2.05 6.83
N LEU A 134 -18.81 0.85 7.41
CA LEU A 134 -20.02 0.04 7.50
C LEU A 134 -20.92 0.47 8.66
N GLY A 135 -20.39 1.13 9.69
CA GLY A 135 -21.12 1.57 10.87
C GLY A 135 -21.19 0.49 11.96
N LEU A 136 -20.10 -0.26 12.13
CA LEU A 136 -19.92 -1.37 13.08
C LEU A 136 -18.93 -1.00 14.18
#